data_AF-A0A813DZ23-F1
#
_entry.id   AF-A0A813DZ23-F1
#
_cell.length_a   1.000
_cell.length_b   1.000
_cell.length_c   1.000
_cell.angle_alpha   90.00
_cell.angle_beta   90.00
_cell.angle_gamma   90.00
#
_symmetry.space_group_name_H-M   'P 1'
#
loop_
_entity.id
_entity.type
_entity.pdbx_description
1 polymer ?
#
loop_
_entity_poly.entity_id
_entity_poly.type
_entity_poly.pdbx_seq_one_letter_code
_entity_poly.pdbx_strand_id
1 'polypeptide(L)'
;MVSYAELLKVFWEKHNPTTLNQQGGDRGTQYRSGVYYYSEAQRGLAEETKGRFETAIGGRQICTEIVPAPTFYYAEDSHQQYDAKPGSRYYCGLSPLGAKLDISGLAD
;
A
#
# COMPACT_ATOMS: atom_id res chain seq x y z
N MET A 1 -19.32 5.08 -1.27
CA MET A 1 -18.31 5.61 -0.31
C MET A 1 -17.45 4.44 0.12
N VAL A 2 -16.19 4.69 0.49
CA VAL A 2 -15.20 3.66 0.86
C VAL A 2 -14.54 4.09 2.18
N SER A 3 -14.35 3.14 3.09
CA SER A 3 -13.72 3.32 4.40
C SER A 3 -12.19 3.40 4.30
N TYR A 4 -11.51 3.94 5.32
CA TYR A 4 -10.05 3.93 5.32
C TYR A 4 -9.50 2.50 5.48
N ALA A 5 -10.20 1.66 6.24
CA ALA A 5 -9.88 0.24 6.38
C ALA A 5 -9.98 -0.53 5.06
N GLU A 6 -10.95 -0.22 4.20
CA GLU A 6 -11.06 -0.78 2.85
C GLU A 6 -9.89 -0.36 1.95
N LEU A 7 -9.45 0.90 2.03
CA LEU A 7 -8.26 1.37 1.31
C LEU A 7 -7.00 0.62 1.77
N LEU A 8 -6.81 0.46 3.09
CA LEU A 8 -5.70 -0.31 3.65
C LEU A 8 -5.75 -1.77 3.22
N LYS A 9 -6.92 -2.41 3.23
CA LYS A 9 -7.09 -3.78 2.73
C LYS A 9 -6.61 -3.93 1.30
N VAL A 10 -7.04 -3.03 0.41
CA VAL A 10 -6.57 -3.04 -0.98
C VAL A 10 -5.05 -2.84 -1.04
N PHE A 11 -4.51 -1.89 -0.28
CA PHE A 11 -3.08 -1.62 -0.22
C PHE A 11 -2.27 -2.87 0.16
N TRP A 12 -2.59 -3.50 1.29
CA TRP A 12 -1.86 -4.68 1.79
C TRP A 12 -1.93 -5.88 0.84
N GLU A 13 -3.10 -6.12 0.23
CA GLU A 13 -3.30 -7.27 -0.67
C GLU A 13 -2.72 -7.07 -2.07
N LYS A 14 -2.39 -5.83 -2.47
CA LYS A 14 -1.99 -5.52 -3.84
C LYS A 14 -0.49 -5.59 -4.12
N HIS A 15 0.37 -5.57 -3.11
CA HIS A 15 1.83 -5.49 -3.30
C HIS A 15 2.59 -6.40 -2.31
N ASN A 16 3.92 -6.51 -2.45
CA ASN A 16 4.76 -7.13 -1.42
C ASN A 16 5.25 -6.07 -0.42
N PRO A 17 4.74 -6.03 0.82
CA PRO A 17 5.19 -5.05 1.83
C PRO A 17 6.44 -5.47 2.59
N THR A 18 7.02 -6.65 2.29
CA THR A 18 8.18 -7.22 3.01
C THR A 18 9.52 -6.97 2.31
N THR A 19 9.51 -6.31 1.15
CA THR A 19 10.71 -5.97 0.39
C THR A 19 11.04 -4.50 0.58
N LEU A 20 12.19 -4.22 1.21
CA LEU A 20 12.67 -2.85 1.41
C LEU A 20 13.11 -2.24 0.06
N ASN A 21 12.60 -1.06 -0.27
CA ASN A 21 12.99 -0.28 -1.46
C ASN A 21 12.90 -1.05 -2.79
N GLN A 22 11.93 -1.95 -2.91
CA GLN A 22 11.71 -2.76 -4.10
C GLN A 22 10.25 -3.23 -4.20
N GLN A 23 9.73 -3.26 -5.42
CA GLN A 23 8.48 -3.95 -5.75
C GLN A 23 8.63 -4.77 -7.04
N GLY A 24 8.52 -6.08 -6.95
CA GLY A 24 8.77 -6.97 -8.09
C GLY A 24 10.15 -6.71 -8.72
N GLY A 25 10.16 -6.36 -10.01
CA GLY A 25 11.37 -6.01 -10.76
C GLY A 25 11.90 -4.60 -10.51
N ASP A 26 11.08 -3.70 -9.94
CA ASP A 26 11.41 -2.29 -9.74
C ASP A 26 12.21 -2.09 -8.45
N ARG A 27 13.41 -1.50 -8.56
CA ARG A 27 14.37 -1.34 -7.44
C ARG A 27 14.75 0.12 -7.24
N GLY A 28 14.74 0.56 -5.98
CA GLY A 28 15.06 1.93 -5.60
C GLY A 28 14.13 2.45 -4.49
N THR A 29 14.58 3.48 -3.76
CA THR A 29 13.84 4.06 -2.63
C THR A 29 12.49 4.65 -3.06
N GLN A 30 12.33 5.02 -4.33
CA GLN A 30 11.07 5.48 -4.92
C GLN A 30 9.99 4.38 -5.03
N TYR A 31 10.36 3.10 -4.93
CA TYR A 31 9.45 1.96 -5.01
C TYR A 31 9.18 1.30 -3.65
N ARG A 32 9.48 2.01 -2.55
CA ARG A 32 9.22 1.52 -1.20
C ARG A 32 7.72 1.46 -0.91
N SER A 33 7.34 0.53 -0.04
CA SER A 33 5.99 0.50 0.54
C SER A 33 5.86 1.61 1.59
N GLY A 34 4.79 2.42 1.51
CA GLY A 34 4.54 3.50 2.46
C GLY A 34 3.06 3.85 2.59
N VAL A 35 2.67 4.19 3.82
CA VAL A 35 1.36 4.73 4.19
C VAL A 35 1.58 6.12 4.77
N TYR A 36 0.95 7.12 4.15
CA TYR A 36 1.08 8.53 4.48
C TYR A 36 -0.24 9.03 5.06
N TYR A 37 -0.30 9.26 6.38
CA TYR A 37 -1.55 9.53 7.08
C TYR A 37 -1.80 11.04 7.31
N TYR A 38 -3.08 11.42 7.36
CA TYR A 38 -3.53 12.79 7.61
C TYR A 38 -4.11 13.02 9.01
N SER A 39 -4.32 11.94 9.79
CA SER A 39 -4.83 12.02 11.16
C SER A 39 -4.28 10.89 12.02
N GLU A 40 -4.31 11.06 13.34
CA GLU A 40 -3.92 10.01 14.29
C GLU A 40 -4.84 8.78 14.21
N ALA A 41 -6.12 8.96 13.85
CA ALA A 41 -7.03 7.84 13.61
C ALA A 41 -6.55 6.97 12.42
N GLN A 42 -6.10 7.61 11.33
CA GLN A 42 -5.51 6.89 10.20
C GLN A 42 -4.20 6.20 10.58
N ARG A 43 -3.35 6.84 11.39
CA ARG A 43 -2.13 6.20 11.90
C ARG A 43 -2.45 4.94 12.69
N GLY A 44 -3.41 5.03 13.62
CA GLY A 44 -3.85 3.88 14.42
C GLY A 44 -4.36 2.72 13.56
N LEU A 45 -5.22 3.00 12.59
CA LEU A 45 -5.72 1.98 11.66
C LEU A 45 -4.60 1.38 10.78
N ALA A 46 -3.64 2.20 10.33
CA ALA A 46 -2.51 1.72 9.54
C ALA A 46 -1.59 0.79 10.35
N GLU A 47 -1.30 1.14 11.61
CA GLU A 47 -0.50 0.32 12.52
C GLU A 47 -1.23 -0.98 12.90
N GLU A 48 -2.54 -0.91 13.21
CA GLU A 48 -3.35 -2.09 13.53
C GLU A 48 -3.43 -3.05 12.34
N THR A 49 -3.74 -2.54 11.15
CA THR A 49 -3.83 -3.39 9.94
C THR A 49 -2.47 -3.93 9.50
N LYS A 50 -1.37 -3.22 9.75
CA LYS A 50 -0.01 -3.74 9.57
C LYS A 50 0.19 -5.00 10.43
N GLY A 51 -0.10 -4.95 11.72
CA GLY A 51 0.04 -6.11 12.62
C GLY A 51 -0.87 -7.28 12.24
N ARG A 52 -2.12 -6.99 11.84
CA ARG A 52 -3.04 -8.02 11.32
C ARG A 52 -2.49 -8.67 10.04
N PHE A 53 -1.92 -7.88 9.13
CA PHE A 53 -1.37 -8.41 7.88
C PHE A 53 -0.07 -9.19 8.10
N GLU A 54 0.82 -8.75 9.00
CA GLU A 54 2.01 -9.51 9.44
C GLU A 54 1.61 -10.90 9.91
N THR A 55 0.55 -10.99 10.73
CA THR A 55 -0.02 -12.27 11.16
C THR A 55 -0.50 -13.09 9.96
N ALA A 56 -1.25 -12.49 9.04
CA ALA A 56 -1.80 -13.17 7.85
C ALA A 56 -0.71 -13.70 6.89
N ILE A 57 0.47 -13.09 6.86
CA ILE A 57 1.61 -13.55 6.04
C ILE A 57 2.61 -14.43 6.81
N GLY A 58 2.21 -14.96 7.98
CA GLY A 58 3.02 -15.89 8.75
C GLY A 58 4.11 -15.23 9.60
N GLY A 59 3.87 -14.02 10.11
CA GLY A 59 4.78 -13.30 11.01
C GLY A 59 5.98 -12.66 10.31
N ARG A 60 5.98 -12.58 8.97
CA ARG A 60 7.04 -11.90 8.22
C ARG A 60 6.98 -10.41 8.51
N GLN A 61 8.14 -9.81 8.81
CA GLN A 61 8.22 -8.38 9.09
C GLN A 61 7.86 -7.54 7.86
N ILE A 62 6.99 -6.55 8.08
CA ILE A 62 6.61 -5.57 7.07
C ILE A 62 7.54 -4.35 7.10
N CYS A 63 8.09 -4.01 5.94
CA CYS A 63 8.98 -2.87 5.72
C CYS A 63 8.25 -1.55 5.43
N THR A 64 6.91 -1.58 5.34
CA THR A 64 6.09 -0.39 5.09
C THR A 64 6.33 0.69 6.14
N GLU A 65 6.68 1.90 5.69
CA GLU A 65 6.73 3.10 6.51
C GLU A 65 5.31 3.62 6.78
N ILE A 66 5.06 4.11 7.99
CA ILE A 66 3.80 4.74 8.38
C ILE A 66 4.17 6.09 8.98
N VAL A 67 4.00 7.16 8.22
CA VAL A 67 4.49 8.50 8.58
C VAL A 67 3.46 9.59 8.21
N PRO A 68 3.51 10.79 8.84
CA PRO A 68 2.65 11.89 8.46
C PRO A 68 2.76 12.21 6.97
N ALA A 69 1.64 12.56 6.33
CA ALA A 69 1.63 12.89 4.92
C ALA A 69 2.52 14.11 4.61
N PRO A 70 3.55 13.95 3.75
CA PRO A 70 4.39 15.07 3.33
C PRO A 70 3.67 15.89 2.25
N THR A 71 4.33 16.94 1.77
CA THR A 71 3.89 17.64 0.55
C THR A 71 3.79 16.64 -0.61
N PHE A 72 2.61 16.56 -1.22
CA PHE A 72 2.38 15.74 -2.40
C PHE A 72 2.66 16.56 -3.66
N TYR A 73 3.58 16.07 -4.50
CA TYR A 73 3.88 16.65 -5.80
C TYR A 73 3.23 15.79 -6.88
N TYR A 74 2.39 16.40 -7.72
CA TYR A 74 1.83 15.70 -8.86
C TYR A 74 2.96 15.30 -9.84
N ALA A 75 2.94 14.04 -10.27
CA ALA A 75 3.73 13.60 -11.41
C ALA A 75 3.19 14.19 -12.71
N GLU A 76 3.99 14.15 -13.78
CA GLU A 76 3.61 14.67 -15.10
C GLU A 76 2.35 13.99 -15.65
N ASP A 77 1.61 14.69 -16.51
CA ASP A 77 0.34 14.24 -17.09
C ASP A 77 0.42 12.88 -17.81
N SER A 78 1.59 12.54 -18.36
CA SER A 78 1.82 11.23 -18.98
C SER A 78 1.63 10.07 -17.99
N HIS A 79 1.99 10.27 -16.71
CA HIS A 79 1.90 9.26 -15.65
C HIS A 79 0.49 9.13 -15.07
N GLN A 80 -0.33 10.19 -15.14
CA GLN A 80 -1.67 10.21 -14.57
C GLN A 80 -2.60 9.24 -15.32
N GLN A 81 -3.28 8.34 -14.57
CA GLN A 81 -4.19 7.30 -15.08
C GLN A 81 -3.61 6.47 -16.25
N TYR A 82 -2.28 6.28 -16.27
CA TYR A 82 -1.59 5.64 -17.39
C TYR A 82 -2.19 4.29 -17.78
N ASP A 83 -2.47 3.41 -16.81
CA ASP A 83 -3.02 2.08 -17.08
C ASP A 83 -4.42 2.11 -17.71
N ALA A 84 -5.21 3.16 -17.45
CA ALA A 84 -6.55 3.32 -18.01
C ALA A 84 -6.54 3.98 -19.41
N LYS A 85 -5.40 4.50 -19.88
CA LYS A 85 -5.30 5.14 -21.20
C LYS A 85 -5.39 4.09 -22.32
N PRO A 86 -6.08 4.39 -23.44
CA PRO A 86 -6.08 3.52 -24.61
C PRO A 86 -4.66 3.23 -25.11
N GLY A 87 -4.35 1.96 -25.36
CA GLY A 87 -3.03 1.54 -25.85
C GLY A 87 -1.91 1.56 -24.81
N SER A 88 -2.23 1.76 -23.52
CA SER A 88 -1.28 1.55 -22.43
C SER A 88 -0.77 0.11 -22.43
N ARG A 89 0.51 -0.08 -22.09
CA ARG A 89 0.99 -1.41 -21.75
C ARG A 89 0.55 -1.69 -20.34
N TYR A 90 -0.43 -2.59 -20.17
CA TYR A 90 -0.77 -3.09 -18.86
C TYR A 90 0.47 -3.77 -18.25
N TYR A 91 1.09 -3.10 -17.29
CA TYR A 91 2.24 -3.61 -16.55
C TYR A 91 1.88 -3.68 -15.08
N CYS A 92 1.74 -4.89 -14.55
CA CYS A 92 1.57 -5.10 -13.12
C CYS A 92 2.84 -5.78 -12.58
N GLY A 93 3.83 -4.97 -12.19
CA GLY A 93 5.03 -5.41 -11.48
C GLY A 93 4.79 -5.70 -9.99
N LEU A 94 3.58 -5.43 -9.50
CA LEU A 94 3.18 -5.67 -8.13
C LEU A 94 3.20 -7.19 -7.89
N SER A 95 4.05 -7.65 -6.97
CA SER A 95 4.27 -9.07 -6.68
C SER A 95 3.57 -9.45 -5.37
N PRO A 96 2.22 -9.48 -5.30
CA PRO A 96 1.49 -9.64 -4.04
C PRO A 96 1.78 -11.00 -3.39
N LEU A 97 1.67 -11.04 -2.06
CA LEU A 97 1.93 -12.25 -1.27
C LEU A 97 0.75 -13.24 -1.27
N GLY A 98 -0.40 -12.89 -1.84
CA GLY A 98 -1.59 -13.73 -1.89
C GLY A 98 -2.39 -13.84 -0.58
N ALA A 99 -1.90 -13.26 0.51
CA ALA A 99 -2.63 -13.19 1.78
C ALA A 99 -3.80 -12.19 1.73
N LYS A 100 -4.74 -12.37 2.66
CA LYS A 100 -5.94 -11.53 2.80
C LYS A 100 -5.92 -10.82 4.14
N LEU A 101 -6.23 -9.52 4.14
CA LEU A 101 -6.41 -8.76 5.38
C LEU A 101 -7.84 -8.94 5.89
N ASP A 102 -7.98 -9.32 7.16
CA ASP A 102 -9.26 -9.24 7.85
C ASP A 102 -9.46 -7.85 8.47
N ILE A 103 -10.48 -7.14 7.97
CA ILE A 103 -10.88 -5.81 8.45
C ILE A 103 -12.14 -5.85 9.30
N SER A 104 -12.63 -7.03 9.65
CA SER A 104 -13.79 -7.16 10.54
C SER A 104 -13.54 -6.45 11.87
N GLY A 105 -14.56 -5.74 12.35
CA GLY A 105 -14.51 -5.00 13.62
C GLY A 105 -13.70 -3.69 13.59
N LEU A 106 -13.13 -3.28 12.45
CA LEU A 106 -12.54 -1.94 12.32
C LEU A 106 -13.65 -0.93 12.07
N ALA A 107 -13.72 0.10 12.93
CA ALA A 107 -14.58 1.26 12.73
C ALA A 107 -13.83 2.36 11.97
N ASP A 108 -14.56 3.17 11.20
CA ASP A 108 -14.08 4.45 10.67
C ASP A 108 -14.18 5.58 11.70
#